data_AF-A0A7R5KLC4-F1
#
_entry.id   AF-A0A7R5KLC4-F1
#
_cell.length_a   1.000
_cell.length_b   1.000
_cell.length_c   1.000
_cell.angle_alpha   90.00
_cell.angle_beta   90.00
_cell.angle_gamma   90.00
#
_symmetry.space_group_name_H-M   'P 1'
#
loop_
_entity.id
_entity.type
_entity.pdbx_description
1 polymer ?
#
loop_
_entity_poly.entity_id
_entity_poly.type
_entity_poly.pdbx_seq_one_letter_code
_entity_poly.pdbx_strand_id
1 'polypeptide(L)'
;MLAKNLDVSQGLVNGTRGVVVGFESEQKGLPKVRFLCGVTQVIRMEKWVFKGPSGVHLSRQQLPLKLAWAISIHKSQGMSLDCVEISLSHVFESGQAYVALSRARRLAGLRVLDFDPKVVRADPSVLQFYRQLRRHQLLTQRDGLSLEPSMTTWDFFFKELFIVVIVLQEQSSSSLR
;
A
#
# COMPACT_ATOMS: atom_id res chain seq x y z
N MET A 1 8.40 -7.97 -3.51
CA MET A 1 7.66 -6.77 -3.95
C MET A 1 8.64 -5.69 -4.36
N LEU A 2 8.32 -4.99 -5.44
CA LEU A 2 9.07 -3.88 -5.98
C LEU A 2 8.83 -2.61 -5.15
N ALA A 3 9.90 -1.91 -4.78
CA ALA A 3 9.87 -0.74 -3.88
C ALA A 3 10.12 0.60 -4.60
N LYS A 4 10.25 0.59 -5.93
CA LYS A 4 10.51 1.76 -6.78
C LYS A 4 9.82 1.56 -8.12
N ASN A 5 9.37 2.64 -8.76
CA ASN A 5 8.89 2.55 -10.14
C ASN A 5 10.09 2.31 -11.06
N LEU A 6 10.05 1.22 -11.84
CA LEU A 6 11.08 0.93 -12.84
C LEU A 6 10.55 1.24 -14.24
N ASP A 7 9.36 0.74 -14.56
CA ASP A 7 8.71 0.96 -15.85
C ASP A 7 7.20 0.94 -15.69
N VAL A 8 6.57 2.12 -15.81
CA VAL A 8 5.12 2.27 -15.66
C VAL A 8 4.37 1.63 -16.82
N SER A 9 4.93 1.66 -18.03
CA SER A 9 4.29 1.13 -19.24
C SER A 9 4.15 -0.40 -19.19
N GLN A 10 5.14 -1.06 -18.59
CA GLN A 10 5.17 -2.51 -18.37
C GLN A 10 4.53 -2.94 -17.04
N GLY A 11 3.95 -1.99 -16.29
CA GLY A 11 3.32 -2.27 -14.99
C GLY A 11 4.32 -2.58 -13.87
N LEU A 12 5.62 -2.29 -14.04
CA LEU A 12 6.67 -2.42 -13.02
C LEU A 12 6.69 -1.19 -12.11
N VAL A 13 5.62 -1.05 -11.33
CA VAL A 13 5.41 0.06 -10.39
C VAL A 13 5.66 -0.35 -8.94
N ASN A 14 5.86 0.61 -8.05
CA ASN A 14 5.98 0.38 -6.62
C ASN A 14 4.76 -0.39 -6.09
N GLY A 15 4.99 -1.45 -5.33
CA GLY A 15 3.96 -2.38 -4.87
C GLY A 15 3.76 -3.60 -5.75
N THR A 16 4.31 -3.62 -6.97
CA THR A 16 4.21 -4.80 -7.87
C THR A 16 4.88 -6.00 -7.22
N ARG A 17 4.18 -7.13 -7.22
CA ARG A 17 4.67 -8.37 -6.62
C ARG A 17 5.20 -9.29 -7.69
N GLY A 18 6.13 -10.14 -7.27
CA GLY A 18 6.73 -11.14 -8.11
C GLY A 18 7.47 -12.14 -7.26
N VAL A 19 7.84 -13.23 -7.91
CA VAL A 19 8.54 -14.37 -7.32
C VAL A 19 9.93 -14.42 -7.92
N VAL A 20 10.94 -14.61 -7.09
CA VAL A 20 12.31 -14.83 -7.57
C VAL A 20 12.34 -16.19 -8.26
N VAL A 21 12.66 -16.21 -9.55
CA VAL A 21 12.68 -17.44 -10.37
C VAL A 21 14.10 -17.94 -10.62
N GLY A 22 15.12 -17.17 -10.21
CA GLY A 22 16.51 -17.55 -10.33
C GLY A 22 17.45 -16.38 -10.10
N PHE A 23 18.74 -16.63 -10.30
CA PHE A 23 19.81 -15.64 -10.20
C PHE A 23 20.68 -15.73 -11.45
N GLU A 24 21.17 -14.60 -11.93
CA GLU A 24 22.03 -14.54 -13.11
C GLU A 24 23.43 -15.13 -12.81
N SER A 25 23.92 -16.01 -13.69
CA SER A 25 25.19 -16.72 -13.50
C SER A 25 26.42 -15.86 -13.80
N GLU A 26 26.28 -14.84 -14.65
CA GLU A 26 27.42 -14.07 -15.18
C GLU A 26 27.63 -12.70 -14.50
N GLN A 27 26.59 -12.06 -13.92
CA GLN A 27 26.71 -10.77 -13.24
C GLN A 27 26.26 -10.83 -11.78
N LYS A 28 27.23 -10.79 -10.85
CA LYS A 28 27.05 -10.55 -9.39
C LYS A 28 25.92 -11.35 -8.69
N GLY A 29 25.36 -12.39 -9.31
CA GLY A 29 24.19 -13.11 -8.80
C GLY A 29 22.94 -12.23 -8.70
N LEU A 30 22.64 -11.38 -9.70
CA LEU A 30 21.44 -10.54 -9.65
C LEU A 30 20.14 -11.37 -9.73
N PRO A 31 19.09 -11.04 -8.96
CA PRO A 31 17.86 -11.80 -8.95
C PRO A 31 17.02 -11.57 -10.21
N LYS A 32 16.52 -12.66 -10.79
CA LYS A 32 15.51 -12.66 -11.84
C LYS A 32 14.13 -12.84 -11.20
N VAL A 33 13.22 -11.90 -11.44
CA VAL A 33 11.89 -11.88 -10.81
C VAL A 33 10.81 -11.97 -11.87
N ARG A 34 9.87 -12.90 -11.69
CA ARG A 34 8.63 -13.00 -12.47
C ARG A 34 7.52 -12.25 -11.73
N PHE A 35 7.05 -11.14 -12.29
CA PHE A 35 6.03 -10.29 -11.68
C PHE A 35 4.61 -10.74 -12.05
N LEU A 36 3.64 -10.34 -11.23
CA LEU A 36 2.22 -10.62 -11.46
C LEU A 36 1.67 -9.95 -12.73
N CYS A 37 2.29 -8.88 -13.22
CA CYS A 37 1.97 -8.28 -14.51
C CYS A 37 2.41 -9.14 -15.71
N GLY A 38 3.02 -10.31 -15.49
CA GLY A 38 3.51 -11.22 -16.52
C GLY A 38 4.96 -10.97 -16.95
N VAL A 39 5.51 -9.80 -16.62
CA VAL A 39 6.88 -9.42 -16.98
C VAL A 39 7.88 -10.20 -16.13
N THR A 40 8.92 -10.73 -16.77
CA THR A 40 10.07 -11.33 -16.08
C THR A 40 11.32 -10.52 -16.37
N GLN A 41 11.98 -10.01 -15.33
CA GLN A 41 13.14 -9.13 -15.49
C GLN A 41 14.23 -9.42 -14.45
N VAL A 42 15.49 -9.21 -14.84
CA VAL A 42 16.62 -9.18 -13.92
C VAL A 42 16.65 -7.83 -13.22
N ILE A 43 16.63 -7.84 -11.89
CA ILE A 43 16.52 -6.62 -11.09
C ILE A 43 17.91 -6.13 -10.72
N ARG A 44 18.22 -4.91 -11.14
CA ARG A 44 19.50 -4.23 -10.87
C ARG A 44 19.42 -3.39 -9.60
N MET A 45 20.59 -3.01 -9.07
CA MET A 45 20.68 -2.12 -7.92
C MET A 45 20.23 -0.72 -8.29
N GLU A 46 19.43 -0.11 -7.42
CA GLU A 46 18.93 1.24 -7.56
C GLU A 46 19.58 2.15 -6.52
N LYS A 47 19.75 3.44 -6.85
CA LYS A 47 20.22 4.47 -5.93
C LYS A 47 19.02 5.25 -5.37
N TRP A 48 18.99 5.41 -4.06
CA TRP A 48 18.11 6.36 -3.35
C TRP A 48 18.97 7.47 -2.78
N VAL A 49 18.49 8.71 -2.86
CA VAL A 49 19.15 9.89 -2.30
C VAL A 49 18.20 10.51 -1.27
N PHE A 50 18.71 10.76 -0.08
CA PHE A 50 17.99 11.32 1.05
C PHE A 50 18.63 12.66 1.40
N LYS A 51 17.80 13.68 1.60
CA LYS A 51 18.23 14.96 2.16
C LYS A 51 18.14 14.85 3.68
N GLY A 52 19.28 14.84 4.34
CA GLY A 52 19.38 14.88 5.80
C GLY A 52 19.21 16.29 6.34
N PRO A 53 19.14 16.44 7.67
CA PRO A 53 19.24 17.74 8.32
C PRO A 53 20.51 18.48 7.87
N SER A 54 20.42 19.81 7.75
CA SER A 54 21.56 20.67 7.41
C SER A 54 22.16 20.46 6.01
N GLY A 55 21.38 19.96 5.05
CA GLY A 55 21.78 19.89 3.63
C GLY A 55 22.67 18.71 3.27
N VAL A 56 22.89 17.76 4.19
CA VAL A 56 23.67 16.54 3.90
C VAL A 56 22.92 15.64 2.91
N HIS A 57 23.59 15.23 1.84
CA HIS A 57 23.06 14.25 0.90
C HIS A 57 23.55 12.84 1.25
N LEU A 58 22.65 12.01 1.77
CA LEU A 58 22.91 10.60 2.00
C LEU A 58 22.44 9.80 0.80
N SER A 59 23.18 8.75 0.41
CA SER A 59 22.72 7.86 -0.66
C SER A 59 22.84 6.39 -0.27
N ARG A 60 21.89 5.58 -0.75
CA ARG A 60 21.84 4.13 -0.56
C ARG A 60 21.78 3.49 -1.93
N GLN A 61 22.65 2.52 -2.20
CA GLN A 61 22.52 1.63 -3.35
C GLN A 61 22.08 0.25 -2.86
N GLN A 62 20.97 -0.25 -3.39
CA GLN A 62 20.40 -1.53 -2.99
C GLN A 62 19.45 -2.06 -4.07
N LEU A 63 19.14 -3.35 -4.06
CA LEU A 63 18.06 -3.88 -4.89
C LEU A 63 16.71 -3.25 -4.49
N PRO A 64 15.87 -2.79 -5.43
CA PRO A 64 14.55 -2.23 -5.15
C PRO A 64 13.51 -3.32 -4.80
N LEU A 65 13.92 -4.36 -4.07
CA LEU A 65 13.10 -5.49 -3.69
C LEU A 65 12.94 -5.55 -2.17
N LYS A 66 11.73 -5.86 -1.74
CA LYS A 66 11.39 -6.19 -0.35
C LYS A 66 10.70 -7.54 -0.29
N LEU A 67 10.94 -8.28 0.78
CA LEU A 67 10.14 -9.45 1.11
C LEU A 67 8.68 -9.03 1.25
N ALA A 68 7.79 -9.86 0.73
CA ALA A 68 6.41 -9.47 0.49
C ALA A 68 5.44 -10.60 0.81
N TRP A 69 5.76 -11.46 1.77
CA TRP A 69 4.78 -12.38 2.34
C TRP A 69 3.86 -11.66 3.30
N ALA A 70 4.40 -10.71 4.06
CA ALA A 70 3.68 -9.95 5.05
C ALA A 70 4.08 -8.46 4.98
N ILE A 71 3.10 -7.57 5.09
CA ILE A 71 3.33 -6.14 5.31
C ILE A 71 2.39 -5.64 6.41
N SER A 72 2.78 -4.60 7.15
CA SER A 72 1.85 -4.00 8.10
C SER A 72 0.80 -3.13 7.40
N ILE A 73 -0.40 -2.99 8.00
CA ILE A 73 -1.43 -2.07 7.49
C ILE A 73 -0.85 -0.67 7.26
N HIS A 74 -0.07 -0.14 8.22
CA HIS A 74 0.54 1.18 8.08
C HIS A 74 1.48 1.27 6.86
N LYS A 75 2.31 0.25 6.61
CA LYS A 75 3.19 0.24 5.43
C LYS A 75 2.42 0.08 4.12
N SER A 76 1.20 -0.46 4.18
CA SER A 76 0.31 -0.56 3.02
C SER A 76 -0.46 0.72 2.72
N GLN A 77 -0.43 1.72 3.60
CA GLN A 77 -1.16 2.96 3.39
C GLN A 77 -0.72 3.67 2.11
N GLY A 78 -1.70 4.11 1.32
CA GLY A 78 -1.48 4.67 -0.01
C GLY A 78 -1.14 3.64 -1.10
N MET A 79 -1.01 2.35 -0.77
CA MET A 79 -0.77 1.29 -1.75
C MET A 79 -2.07 0.70 -2.29
N SER A 80 -2.01 0.18 -3.52
CA SER A 80 -3.08 -0.59 -4.17
C SER A 80 -2.60 -2.01 -4.49
N LEU A 81 -3.25 -3.01 -3.89
CA LEU A 81 -2.79 -4.40 -3.89
C LEU A 81 -3.80 -5.30 -4.64
N ASP A 82 -3.30 -6.21 -5.47
CA ASP A 82 -4.14 -7.09 -6.30
C ASP A 82 -4.72 -8.28 -5.53
N CYS A 83 -3.96 -8.84 -4.60
CA CYS A 83 -4.37 -9.97 -3.78
C CYS A 83 -3.86 -9.77 -2.35
N VAL A 84 -4.74 -9.83 -1.37
CA VAL A 84 -4.40 -9.61 0.02
C VAL A 84 -5.20 -10.56 0.88
N GLU A 85 -4.54 -11.09 1.88
CA GLU A 85 -5.12 -11.80 3.00
C GLU A 85 -4.92 -10.93 4.25
N ILE A 86 -5.99 -10.73 5.02
CA ILE A 86 -6.01 -9.82 6.15
C ILE A 86 -6.64 -10.55 7.32
N SER A 87 -5.92 -10.72 8.44
CA SER A 87 -6.54 -11.09 9.71
C SER A 87 -6.96 -9.84 10.46
N LEU A 88 -8.22 -9.79 10.88
CA LEU A 88 -8.80 -8.66 11.62
C LEU A 88 -8.87 -8.90 13.13
N SER A 89 -8.31 -10.03 13.62
CA SER A 89 -8.24 -10.40 15.03
C SER A 89 -7.54 -9.36 15.93
N HIS A 90 -6.55 -8.64 15.38
CA HIS A 90 -5.68 -7.72 16.11
C HIS A 90 -5.83 -6.26 15.64
N VAL A 91 -7.05 -5.82 15.28
CA VAL A 91 -7.29 -4.41 14.93
C VAL A 91 -7.49 -3.57 16.19
N PHE A 92 -6.53 -2.72 16.50
CA PHE A 92 -6.50 -1.96 17.75
C PHE A 92 -7.11 -0.55 17.61
N GLU A 93 -6.95 0.09 16.46
CA GLU A 93 -7.34 1.49 16.25
C GLU A 93 -8.57 1.68 15.35
N SER A 94 -9.26 2.80 15.57
CA SER A 94 -10.37 3.22 14.71
C SER A 94 -9.87 3.48 13.28
N GLY A 95 -10.60 3.00 12.28
CA GLY A 95 -10.25 3.16 10.87
C GLY A 95 -9.20 2.18 10.33
N GLN A 96 -8.46 1.44 11.16
CA GLN A 96 -7.44 0.49 10.69
C GLN A 96 -8.02 -0.63 9.81
N ALA A 97 -9.16 -1.21 10.21
CA ALA A 97 -9.85 -2.22 9.40
C ALA A 97 -10.21 -1.67 8.01
N TYR A 98 -10.70 -0.43 7.94
CA TYR A 98 -11.00 0.23 6.67
C TYR A 98 -9.73 0.46 5.83
N VAL A 99 -8.64 0.92 6.44
CA VAL A 99 -7.36 1.10 5.72
C VAL A 99 -6.91 -0.22 5.11
N ALA A 100 -6.95 -1.33 5.87
CA ALA A 100 -6.55 -2.65 5.40
C ALA A 100 -7.41 -3.12 4.22
N LEU A 101 -8.74 -3.10 4.39
CA LEU A 101 -9.69 -3.59 3.40
C LEU A 101 -9.64 -2.76 2.11
N SER A 102 -9.50 -1.43 2.23
CA SER A 102 -9.40 -0.52 1.08
C SER A 102 -8.11 -0.66 0.27
N ARG A 103 -7.13 -1.47 0.72
CA ARG A 103 -5.94 -1.74 -0.10
C ARG A 103 -6.22 -2.70 -1.24
N ALA A 104 -7.23 -3.56 -1.11
CA ALA A 104 -7.58 -4.52 -2.15
C ALA A 104 -8.23 -3.80 -3.34
N ARG A 105 -7.69 -4.01 -4.55
CA ARG A 105 -8.27 -3.44 -5.78
C ARG A 105 -9.59 -4.09 -6.18
N ARG A 106 -9.76 -5.37 -5.87
CA ARG A 106 -10.94 -6.19 -6.23
C ARG A 106 -11.30 -7.10 -5.07
N LEU A 107 -12.59 -7.29 -4.85
CA LEU A 107 -13.08 -8.20 -3.81
C LEU A 107 -12.62 -9.65 -4.03
N ALA A 108 -12.54 -10.09 -5.28
CA ALA A 108 -12.04 -11.44 -5.64
C ALA A 108 -10.58 -11.70 -5.18
N GLY A 109 -9.79 -10.63 -4.98
CA GLY A 109 -8.42 -10.73 -4.48
C GLY A 109 -8.30 -10.59 -2.97
N LEU A 110 -9.40 -10.37 -2.25
CA LEU A 110 -9.41 -10.13 -0.80
C LEU A 110 -9.86 -11.38 -0.05
N ARG A 111 -9.03 -11.86 0.87
CA ARG A 111 -9.38 -12.87 1.86
C ARG A 111 -9.33 -12.26 3.25
N VAL A 112 -10.42 -12.37 4.00
CA VAL A 112 -10.51 -11.87 5.37
C VAL A 112 -10.57 -13.05 6.33
N LEU A 113 -9.71 -13.02 7.35
CA LEU A 113 -9.66 -13.99 8.43
C LEU A 113 -10.13 -13.32 9.74
N ASP A 114 -10.75 -14.11 10.62
CA ASP A 114 -11.12 -13.70 11.98
C ASP A 114 -11.95 -12.41 12.04
N PHE A 115 -12.93 -12.28 11.15
CA PHE A 115 -13.78 -11.10 11.11
C PHE A 115 -14.75 -11.04 12.30
N ASP A 116 -14.62 -9.99 13.11
CA ASP A 116 -15.63 -9.57 14.08
C ASP A 116 -16.13 -8.17 13.70
N PRO A 117 -17.44 -7.95 13.48
CA PRO A 117 -18.01 -6.63 13.20
C PRO A 117 -17.59 -5.54 14.19
N LYS A 118 -17.30 -5.89 15.46
CA LYS A 118 -16.88 -4.93 16.50
C LYS A 118 -15.54 -4.26 16.20
N VAL A 119 -14.71 -4.83 15.33
CA VAL A 119 -13.41 -4.25 14.95
C VAL A 119 -13.56 -3.11 13.95
N VAL A 120 -14.71 -3.00 13.28
CA VAL A 120 -15.00 -1.91 12.34
C VAL A 120 -15.46 -0.69 13.12
N ARG A 121 -14.50 0.14 13.53
CA ARG A 121 -14.72 1.33 14.35
C ARG A 121 -14.32 2.60 13.59
N ALA A 122 -15.05 3.68 13.83
CA ALA A 122 -14.74 5.01 13.33
C ALA A 122 -14.71 5.99 14.51
N ASP A 123 -13.74 6.89 14.50
CA ASP A 123 -13.60 7.88 15.57
C ASP A 123 -14.79 8.85 15.56
N PRO A 124 -15.50 9.06 16.70
CA PRO A 124 -16.65 9.96 16.77
C PRO A 124 -16.34 11.41 16.37
N SER A 125 -15.14 11.91 16.68
CA SER A 125 -14.71 13.26 16.32
C SER A 125 -14.56 13.42 14.80
N VAL A 126 -14.04 12.39 14.13
CA VAL A 126 -13.93 12.34 12.66
C VAL A 126 -15.31 12.26 12.01
N LEU A 127 -16.22 11.47 12.58
CA LEU A 127 -17.61 11.43 12.11
C LEU A 127 -18.30 12.79 12.25
N GLN A 128 -18.10 13.48 13.37
CA GLN A 128 -18.63 14.82 13.60
C GLN A 128 -18.05 15.83 12.60
N PHE A 129 -16.74 15.81 12.37
CA PHE A 129 -16.07 16.63 11.37
C PHE A 129 -16.68 16.44 9.97
N TYR A 130 -16.84 15.19 9.50
CA TYR A 130 -17.44 14.92 8.19
C TYR A 130 -18.94 15.27 8.10
N ARG A 131 -19.67 15.28 9.23
CA ARG A 131 -21.05 15.81 9.26
C ARG A 131 -21.06 17.33 9.07
N GLN A 132 -20.16 18.05 9.74
CA GLN A 132 -20.03 19.50 9.61
C GLN A 132 -19.59 19.90 8.19
N LEU A 133 -18.61 19.20 7.63
CA LEU A 133 -18.13 19.44 6.27
C LEU A 133 -19.24 19.28 5.22
N ARG A 134 -20.03 18.20 5.31
CA ARG A 134 -21.19 17.99 4.41
C ARG A 134 -22.24 19.08 4.55
N ARG A 135 -22.51 19.53 5.78
CA ARG A 135 -23.44 20.64 6.02
C ARG A 135 -22.95 21.93 5.36
N HIS A 136 -21.66 22.24 5.46
CA HIS A 136 -21.09 23.42 4.82
C HIS A 136 -21.17 23.34 3.30
N GLN A 137 -20.83 22.20 2.69
CA GLN A 137 -20.92 22.01 1.23
C GLN A 137 -22.34 22.21 0.69
N LEU A 138 -23.36 21.71 1.40
CA LEU A 138 -24.76 21.90 1.02
C LEU A 138 -25.23 23.36 1.11
N LEU A 139 -24.67 24.13 2.05
CA LEU A 139 -24.95 25.56 2.16
C LEU A 139 -24.24 26.34 1.04
N THR A 140 -22.96 26.05 0.79
CA THR A 140 -22.18 26.68 -0.28
C THR A 140 -22.75 26.40 -1.69
N GLN A 141 -23.28 25.19 -1.94
CA GLN A 141 -23.97 24.87 -3.20
C GLN A 141 -25.32 25.59 -3.37
N ARG A 142 -26.00 25.93 -2.27
CA ARG A 142 -27.24 26.72 -2.31
C ARG A 142 -26.97 28.21 -2.56
N ASP A 143 -25.83 28.72 -2.12
CA ASP A 143 -25.48 30.14 -2.19
C ASP A 143 -24.60 30.52 -3.41
N GLY A 144 -24.37 29.61 -4.36
CA GLY A 144 -23.76 29.93 -5.66
C GLY A 144 -22.34 30.55 -5.60
N LEU A 145 -21.59 30.33 -4.53
CA LEU A 145 -20.21 30.81 -4.40
C LEU A 145 -19.21 29.65 -4.52
N SER A 146 -18.54 29.61 -5.67
CA SER A 146 -17.42 28.71 -5.96
C SER A 146 -16.24 28.98 -5.02
N LEU A 147 -15.98 28.07 -4.08
CA LEU A 147 -14.75 28.05 -3.30
C LEU A 147 -13.79 27.02 -3.91
N GLU A 148 -12.64 27.52 -4.37
CA GLU A 148 -11.49 26.74 -4.86
C GLU A 148 -10.98 25.75 -3.78
N PRO A 149 -10.76 24.46 -4.11
CA PRO A 149 -10.34 23.47 -3.14
C PRO A 149 -8.82 23.49 -2.97
N SER A 150 -8.31 24.35 -2.09
CA SER A 150 -6.95 24.19 -1.56
C SER A 150 -6.99 23.87 -0.07
N MET A 151 -6.82 22.58 0.26
CA MET A 151 -6.12 22.07 1.44
C MET A 151 -6.26 20.54 1.48
N THR A 152 -5.19 19.88 1.06
CA THR A 152 -5.02 18.43 1.09
C THR A 152 -4.98 17.93 2.54
N THR A 153 -5.97 17.11 2.88
CA THR A 153 -6.31 16.55 4.20
C THR A 153 -5.50 15.28 4.52
N TRP A 154 -4.17 15.37 4.60
CA TRP A 154 -3.34 14.17 4.84
C TRP A 154 -2.29 14.24 5.96
N ASP A 155 -2.12 15.36 6.68
CA ASP A 155 -0.97 15.53 7.58
C ASP A 155 -1.22 15.35 9.09
N PHE A 156 -2.38 14.87 9.52
CA PHE A 156 -2.58 14.53 10.93
C PHE A 156 -3.02 13.08 11.07
N PHE A 157 -2.06 12.24 11.43
CA PHE A 157 -2.15 11.07 12.32
C PHE A 157 -0.98 10.16 11.94
N PHE A 158 0.08 10.08 12.73
CA PHE A 158 0.92 8.87 12.83
C PHE A 158 2.01 9.06 13.89
N LYS A 159 1.76 8.54 15.09
CA LYS A 159 2.78 7.93 15.94
C LYS A 159 2.07 6.85 16.76
N GLU A 160 2.34 5.59 16.41
CA GLU A 160 2.65 4.46 17.30
C GLU A 160 2.37 3.13 16.58
N LEU A 161 3.15 2.12 16.94
CA LEU A 161 3.41 0.90 16.19
C LEU A 161 2.34 -0.15 16.51
N PHE A 162 1.49 -0.53 15.55
CA PHE A 162 0.64 -1.72 15.67
C PHE A 162 0.75 -2.59 14.42
N ILE A 163 1.18 -3.84 14.61
CA ILE A 163 1.43 -4.82 13.56
C ILE A 163 0.12 -5.59 13.32
N VAL A 164 -0.57 -5.27 12.24
CA VAL A 164 -1.52 -6.20 11.61
C VAL A 164 -0.89 -6.66 10.32
N VAL A 165 -0.74 -7.96 10.17
CA VAL A 165 -0.06 -8.62 9.06
C VAL A 165 -1.04 -8.77 7.90
N ILE A 166 -0.81 -8.00 6.83
CA ILE A 166 -1.41 -8.28 5.52
C ILE A 166 -0.54 -9.36 4.88
N VAL A 167 -1.05 -10.59 4.85
CA VAL A 167 -0.43 -11.69 4.13
C VAL A 167 -0.73 -11.51 2.64
N LEU A 168 0.27 -11.65 1.79
CA LEU A 168 0.13 -11.47 0.35
C LEU A 168 0.19 -12.85 -0.29
N GLN A 169 -0.96 -13.38 -0.67
CA GLN A 169 -1.06 -14.72 -1.23
C GLN A 169 -0.48 -14.78 -2.66
N GLU A 170 0.21 -15.88 -2.97
CA GLU A 170 0.60 -16.26 -4.32
C GLU A 170 -0.58 -16.90 -5.02
N GLN A 171 -1.00 -16.33 -6.16
CA GLN A 171 -1.99 -16.95 -7.03
C GLN A 171 -1.28 -18.08 -7.80
N SER A 172 -1.25 -19.27 -7.20
CA SER A 172 -0.94 -20.49 -7.94
C SER A 172 -2.10 -20.74 -8.91
N SER A 173 -1.86 -20.52 -10.20
CA SER A 173 -2.78 -20.96 -11.25
C SER A 173 -2.79 -22.50 -11.28
N SER A 174 -3.58 -23.11 -10.42
CA SER A 174 -4.02 -24.51 -10.57
C SER A 174 -5.29 -24.53 -11.41
N SER A 175 -5.13 -24.44 -12.73
CA SER A 175 -6.13 -24.91 -13.70
C SER A 175 -5.36 -25.69 -14.77
N LEU A 176 -5.21 -26.98 -14.52
CA LEU A 176 -4.96 -28.06 -15.48
C LEU A 176 -4.97 -29.36 -14.68
N ARG A 177 -6.17 -29.90 -14.49
CA ARG A 177 -6.53 -31.33 -14.48
C ARG A 177 -8.03 -31.46 -14.46
#